data_AF-A0A2S3QU04-F1
#
_entry.id   AF-A0A2S3QU04-F1
#
_cell.length_a   1.000
_cell.length_b   1.000
_cell.length_c   1.000
_cell.angle_alpha   90.00
_cell.angle_beta   90.00
_cell.angle_gamma   90.00
#
_symmetry.space_group_name_H-M   'P 1'
#
loop_
_entity.id
_entity.type
_entity.pdbx_description
1 polymer ?
#
loop_
_entity_poly.entity_id
_entity_poly.type
_entity_poly.pdbx_seq_one_letter_code
_entity_poly.pdbx_strand_id
1 'polypeptide(L)'
;MKAAVIGILSLNILAAIPSPGFCLADYATKKYIQNDFSAPYPKEVIFSCQYDCRDMESESIEKITGISKVSVSNISDDALKVVCQGVIVKKSKWGYDYDRTLEFYAHQTNIKEVKSWANHTIPTENKYTTKLLTDFKNHLNKVYPSYKIAGESKTEVAKEFAQAAYILEEMAKQLPENRNLFDEYRLLLEQRNGETGSELTANKLVMDQILFGASWSMNIKN
;
A
#
# COMPACT_ATOMS: atom_id res chain seq x y z
N MET A 1 -49.13 -33.43 25.22
CA MET A 1 -48.30 -33.13 24.03
C MET A 1 -47.59 -31.81 24.27
N LYS A 2 -46.26 -31.82 24.42
CA LYS A 2 -45.45 -30.59 24.56
C LYS A 2 -44.91 -30.24 23.17
N ALA A 3 -45.36 -29.12 22.62
CA ALA A 3 -44.83 -28.58 21.37
C ALA A 3 -43.47 -27.91 21.68
N ALA A 4 -42.40 -28.40 21.05
CA ALA A 4 -41.11 -27.75 21.05
C ALA A 4 -41.09 -26.67 19.97
N VAL A 5 -41.01 -25.40 20.38
CA VAL A 5 -40.78 -24.27 19.47
C VAL A 5 -39.30 -24.25 19.12
N ILE A 6 -38.96 -24.69 17.91
CA ILE A 6 -37.62 -24.57 17.34
C ILE A 6 -37.51 -23.17 16.75
N GLY A 7 -36.98 -22.23 17.53
CA GLY A 7 -36.61 -20.91 17.05
C GLY A 7 -35.31 -21.00 16.25
N ILE A 8 -35.41 -20.88 14.92
CA ILE A 8 -34.25 -20.72 14.04
C ILE A 8 -33.75 -19.29 14.23
N LEU A 9 -32.71 -19.11 15.06
CA LEU A 9 -31.93 -17.87 15.13
C LEU A 9 -31.08 -17.77 13.86
N SER A 10 -31.62 -17.14 12.82
CA SER A 10 -30.83 -16.67 11.68
C SER A 10 -29.95 -15.50 12.16
N LEU A 11 -28.69 -15.82 12.49
CA LEU A 11 -27.62 -14.84 12.58
C LEU A 11 -27.42 -14.25 11.18
N ASN A 12 -28.05 -13.10 10.92
CA ASN A 12 -27.69 -12.26 9.78
C ASN A 12 -26.29 -11.72 10.03
N ILE A 13 -25.27 -12.49 9.68
CA ILE A 13 -23.91 -11.98 9.53
C ILE A 13 -23.96 -11.10 8.29
N LEU A 14 -24.19 -9.80 8.50
CA LEU A 14 -24.01 -8.81 7.45
C LEU A 14 -22.54 -8.89 7.03
N ALA A 15 -22.28 -9.49 5.86
CA ALA A 15 -20.96 -9.41 5.24
C ALA A 15 -20.64 -7.93 5.07
N ALA A 16 -19.55 -7.48 5.67
CA ALA A 16 -19.13 -6.09 5.55
C ALA A 16 -18.75 -5.85 4.08
N ILE A 17 -19.45 -4.92 3.43
CA ILE A 17 -19.18 -4.53 2.04
C ILE A 17 -18.15 -3.40 2.09
N PRO A 18 -17.02 -3.51 1.37
CA PRO A 18 -16.05 -2.44 1.30
C PRO A 18 -16.62 -1.19 0.63
N SER A 19 -16.05 -0.05 0.98
CA SER A 19 -16.27 1.25 0.35
C SER A 19 -15.84 1.21 -1.13
N PRO A 20 -16.41 2.05 -2.00
CA PRO A 20 -16.00 2.12 -3.40
C PRO A 20 -14.51 2.43 -3.56
N GLY A 21 -13.79 1.60 -4.32
CA GLY A 21 -12.33 1.65 -4.50
C GLY A 21 -11.51 0.96 -3.39
N PHE A 22 -12.17 0.29 -2.45
CA PHE A 22 -11.53 -0.38 -1.32
C PHE A 22 -11.67 -1.89 -1.44
N CYS A 23 -10.77 -2.58 -0.75
CA CYS A 23 -10.79 -4.02 -0.60
C CYS A 23 -10.90 -4.42 0.86
N LEU A 24 -11.55 -5.55 1.11
CA LEU A 24 -11.68 -6.17 2.42
C LEU A 24 -11.24 -7.63 2.33
N ALA A 25 -10.37 -8.06 3.25
CA ALA A 25 -9.91 -9.44 3.29
C ALA A 25 -10.96 -10.38 3.89
N ASP A 26 -11.18 -11.53 3.25
CA ASP A 26 -11.82 -12.66 3.93
C ASP A 26 -10.76 -13.40 4.75
N TYR A 27 -10.73 -13.14 6.05
CA TYR A 27 -9.70 -13.66 6.96
C TYR A 27 -9.68 -15.20 7.01
N ALA A 28 -10.79 -15.86 6.71
CA ALA A 28 -10.91 -17.32 6.74
C ALA A 28 -10.26 -18.00 5.53
N THR A 29 -9.88 -17.23 4.50
CA THR A 29 -9.36 -17.75 3.23
C THR A 29 -7.84 -17.84 3.16
N LYS A 30 -7.14 -17.43 4.23
CA LYS A 30 -5.67 -17.50 4.29
C LYS A 30 -5.20 -18.94 4.06
N LYS A 31 -4.31 -19.13 3.07
CA LYS A 31 -3.68 -20.41 2.76
C LYS A 31 -2.18 -20.24 2.62
N TYR A 32 -1.39 -21.05 3.31
CA TYR A 32 0.07 -21.07 3.13
C TYR A 32 0.41 -21.71 1.78
N ILE A 33 1.26 -21.05 1.00
CA ILE A 33 1.82 -21.58 -0.26
C ILE A 33 3.20 -22.17 0.01
N GLN A 34 4.04 -21.41 0.72
CA GLN A 34 5.37 -21.84 1.14
C GLN A 34 5.61 -21.34 2.56
N ASN A 35 5.79 -22.29 3.48
CA ASN A 35 6.18 -22.00 4.86
C ASN A 35 6.91 -23.20 5.45
N ASP A 36 8.16 -23.00 5.86
CA ASP A 36 8.87 -23.94 6.70
C ASP A 36 8.68 -23.51 8.17
N PHE A 37 7.76 -24.18 8.87
CA PHE A 37 7.50 -23.91 10.28
C PHE A 37 8.69 -24.25 11.20
N SER A 38 9.64 -25.05 10.72
CA SER A 38 10.82 -25.46 11.47
C SER A 38 12.05 -24.58 11.22
N ALA A 39 12.03 -23.74 10.18
CA ALA A 39 13.13 -22.85 9.85
C ALA A 39 13.37 -21.82 10.97
N PRO A 40 14.64 -21.53 11.32
CA PRO A 40 14.97 -20.46 12.26
C PRO A 40 14.65 -19.10 11.66
N TYR A 41 14.49 -18.09 12.52
CA TYR A 41 14.37 -16.71 12.08
C TYR A 41 15.73 -16.12 11.65
N PRO A 42 15.77 -15.21 10.66
CA PRO A 42 14.65 -14.73 9.87
C PRO A 42 14.21 -15.76 8.82
N LYS A 43 12.89 -15.86 8.59
CA LYS A 43 12.31 -16.73 7.57
C LYS A 43 11.33 -15.97 6.69
N GLU A 44 11.12 -16.49 5.49
CA GLU A 44 10.17 -15.97 4.53
C GLU A 44 8.91 -16.82 4.52
N VAL A 45 7.75 -16.17 4.57
CA VAL A 45 6.45 -16.85 4.54
C VAL A 45 5.64 -16.34 3.36
N ILE A 46 5.15 -17.27 2.54
CA ILE A 46 4.31 -16.98 1.38
C ILE A 46 2.93 -17.57 1.61
N PHE A 47 1.90 -16.73 1.50
CA PHE A 47 0.51 -17.13 1.69
C PHE A 47 -0.41 -16.37 0.74
N SER A 48 -1.56 -16.94 0.42
CA SER A 48 -2.62 -16.29 -0.34
C SER A 48 -3.82 -15.96 0.53
N CYS A 49 -4.53 -14.90 0.20
CA CYS A 49 -5.84 -14.57 0.77
C CYS A 49 -6.81 -14.15 -0.34
N GLN A 50 -8.11 -14.31 -0.11
CA GLN A 50 -9.15 -13.71 -0.95
C GLN A 50 -9.54 -12.33 -0.41
N TYR A 51 -9.73 -11.40 -1.33
CA TYR A 51 -10.14 -10.03 -1.07
C TYR A 51 -11.39 -9.74 -1.87
N ASP A 52 -12.42 -9.24 -1.20
CA ASP A 52 -13.58 -8.65 -1.84
C ASP A 52 -13.22 -7.18 -2.12
N CYS A 53 -13.22 -6.80 -3.39
CA CYS A 53 -12.81 -5.47 -3.85
C CYS A 53 -13.96 -4.80 -4.58
N ARG A 54 -14.35 -3.60 -4.15
CA ARG A 54 -15.50 -2.90 -4.73
C ARG A 54 -15.06 -1.88 -5.76
N ASP A 55 -15.59 -2.02 -6.98
CA ASP A 55 -15.42 -1.04 -8.04
C ASP A 55 -16.00 0.33 -7.60
N MET A 56 -15.32 1.40 -8.01
CA MET A 56 -15.74 2.76 -7.75
C MET A 56 -16.97 3.16 -8.57
N GLU A 57 -17.15 2.61 -9.78
CA GLU A 57 -18.19 3.02 -10.73
C GLU A 57 -19.37 2.04 -10.80
N SER A 58 -19.10 0.73 -10.85
CA SER A 58 -20.12 -0.28 -11.16
C SER A 58 -20.87 -0.87 -9.95
N GLU A 59 -20.55 -0.42 -8.73
CA GLU A 59 -20.95 -1.02 -7.44
C GLU A 59 -20.63 -2.52 -7.29
N SER A 60 -19.99 -3.14 -8.29
CA SER A 60 -19.71 -4.56 -8.30
C SER A 60 -18.61 -4.91 -7.30
N ILE A 61 -18.69 -6.13 -6.77
CA ILE A 61 -17.68 -6.70 -5.88
C ILE A 61 -16.96 -7.79 -6.66
N GLU A 62 -15.66 -7.59 -6.86
CA GLU A 62 -14.76 -8.56 -7.47
C GLU A 62 -13.97 -9.31 -6.40
N LYS A 63 -13.85 -10.63 -6.59
CA LYS A 63 -13.05 -11.47 -5.69
C LYS A 63 -11.66 -11.67 -6.25
N ILE A 64 -10.66 -11.15 -5.55
CA ILE A 64 -9.26 -11.21 -5.97
C ILE A 64 -8.50 -12.13 -5.02
N THR A 65 -7.79 -13.11 -5.57
CA THR A 65 -6.83 -13.90 -4.78
C THR A 65 -5.47 -13.21 -4.83
N GLY A 66 -5.04 -12.65 -3.71
CA GLY A 66 -3.77 -11.96 -3.58
C GLY A 66 -2.71 -12.82 -2.91
N ILE A 67 -1.48 -12.80 -3.42
CA ILE A 67 -0.34 -13.51 -2.83
C ILE A 67 0.51 -12.51 -2.05
N SER A 68 0.82 -12.86 -0.80
CA SER A 68 1.66 -12.08 0.10
C SER A 68 2.94 -12.84 0.41
N LYS A 69 4.03 -12.09 0.41
CA LYS A 69 5.39 -12.56 0.71
C LYS A 69 5.94 -11.70 1.83
N VAL A 70 6.16 -12.28 3.00
CA VAL A 70 6.58 -11.52 4.20
C VAL A 70 7.83 -12.11 4.82
N SER A 71 8.75 -11.23 5.23
CA SER A 71 9.91 -11.60 6.04
C SER A 71 9.56 -11.48 7.52
N VAL A 72 9.84 -12.55 8.27
CA VAL A 72 9.48 -12.71 9.68
C VAL A 72 10.77 -12.87 10.47
N SER A 73 11.03 -11.96 11.41
CA SER A 73 12.28 -11.95 12.18
C SER A 73 12.14 -12.55 13.58
N ASN A 74 10.92 -12.80 14.06
CA ASN A 74 10.63 -13.34 15.38
C ASN A 74 9.18 -13.87 15.46
N ILE A 75 8.82 -14.46 16.60
CA ILE A 75 7.48 -15.02 16.82
C ILE A 75 6.36 -13.97 16.82
N SER A 76 6.64 -12.73 17.23
CA SER A 76 5.66 -11.66 17.20
C SER A 76 5.38 -11.22 15.77
N ASP A 77 6.39 -11.18 14.91
CA ASP A 77 6.21 -10.94 13.47
C ASP A 77 5.38 -12.05 12.83
N ASP A 78 5.56 -13.31 13.25
CA ASP A 78 4.79 -14.44 12.73
C ASP A 78 3.28 -14.22 12.99
N ALA A 79 2.94 -13.78 14.20
CA ALA A 79 1.56 -13.48 14.57
C ALA A 79 0.99 -12.22 13.90
N LEU A 80 1.80 -11.16 13.74
CA LEU A 80 1.33 -9.83 13.33
C LEU A 80 1.46 -9.55 11.83
N LYS A 81 2.45 -10.12 11.15
CA LYS A 81 2.74 -9.86 9.73
C LYS A 81 2.22 -10.95 8.82
N VAL A 82 2.11 -12.19 9.31
CA VAL A 82 1.62 -13.32 8.51
C VAL A 82 0.09 -13.36 8.57
N VAL A 83 -0.56 -12.27 8.18
CA VAL A 83 -2.02 -12.14 8.11
C VAL A 83 -2.40 -11.41 6.82
N CYS A 84 -3.63 -11.61 6.33
CA CYS A 84 -4.11 -10.90 5.15
C CYS A 84 -4.12 -9.38 5.40
N GLN A 85 -3.85 -8.57 4.38
CA GLN A 85 -3.85 -7.12 4.56
C GLN A 85 -5.22 -6.63 5.08
N GLY A 86 -5.20 -5.76 6.09
CA GLY A 86 -6.40 -5.26 6.76
C GLY A 86 -6.88 -6.13 7.92
N VAL A 87 -6.40 -7.38 8.07
CA VAL A 87 -6.73 -8.20 9.24
C VAL A 87 -5.97 -7.68 10.46
N ILE A 88 -6.72 -7.38 11.52
CA ILE A 88 -6.20 -6.97 12.82
C ILE A 88 -6.31 -8.15 13.77
N VAL A 89 -5.19 -8.49 14.39
CA VAL A 89 -5.12 -9.48 15.47
C VAL A 89 -4.85 -8.78 16.80
N LYS A 90 -5.35 -9.36 17.88
CA LYS A 90 -5.11 -8.89 19.24
C LYS A 90 -4.39 -9.94 20.05
N LYS A 91 -3.51 -9.49 20.95
CA LYS A 91 -2.87 -10.38 21.92
C LYS A 91 -3.91 -10.83 22.94
N SER A 92 -4.02 -12.14 23.13
CA SER A 92 -4.87 -12.77 24.14
C SER A 92 -4.02 -13.53 25.16
N LYS A 93 -4.68 -14.18 26.14
CA LYS A 93 -3.99 -14.99 27.15
C LYS A 93 -3.25 -16.19 26.56
N TRP A 94 -3.68 -16.67 25.39
CA TRP A 94 -3.20 -17.91 24.77
C TRP A 94 -2.40 -17.69 23.48
N GLY A 95 -2.22 -16.43 23.06
CA GLY A 95 -1.52 -16.11 21.83
C GLY A 95 -2.06 -14.84 21.17
N TYR A 96 -2.37 -14.95 19.88
CA TYR A 96 -2.95 -13.88 19.08
C TYR A 96 -4.23 -14.38 18.43
N ASP A 97 -5.32 -13.65 18.63
CA ASP A 97 -6.63 -13.98 18.09
C ASP A 97 -7.06 -12.92 17.08
N TYR A 98 -7.91 -13.32 16.13
CA TYR A 98 -8.59 -12.38 15.25
C TYR A 98 -9.39 -11.36 16.06
N ASP A 99 -9.26 -10.08 15.70
CA ASP A 99 -10.07 -9.01 16.28
C ASP A 99 -11.10 -8.50 15.28
N ARG A 100 -10.64 -8.03 14.12
CA ARG A 100 -11.49 -7.47 13.05
C ARG A 100 -10.74 -7.40 11.73
N THR A 101 -11.47 -7.19 10.65
CA THR A 101 -10.89 -6.82 9.35
C THR A 101 -11.23 -5.37 9.05
N LEU A 102 -10.25 -4.58 8.67
CA LEU A 102 -10.39 -3.23 8.17
C LEU A 102 -10.24 -3.24 6.66
N GLU A 103 -11.08 -2.46 5.98
CA GLU A 103 -10.88 -2.20 4.57
C GLU A 103 -9.63 -1.34 4.33
N PHE A 104 -9.08 -1.44 3.13
CA PHE A 104 -7.95 -0.61 2.70
C PHE A 104 -8.17 -0.12 1.28
N TYR A 105 -7.66 1.07 0.98
CA TYR A 105 -7.74 1.63 -0.36
C TYR A 105 -6.85 0.82 -1.31
N ALA A 106 -7.40 0.36 -2.43
CA ALA A 106 -6.77 -0.69 -3.22
C ALA A 106 -5.44 -0.25 -3.86
N HIS A 107 -5.27 1.02 -4.24
CA HIS A 107 -3.98 1.52 -4.76
C HIS A 107 -2.86 1.54 -3.70
N GLN A 108 -3.17 1.53 -2.40
CA GLN A 108 -2.16 1.57 -1.34
C GLN A 108 -1.63 0.19 -0.94
N THR A 109 -2.14 -0.88 -1.54
CA THR A 109 -1.62 -2.23 -1.28
C THR A 109 -0.29 -2.50 -1.97
N ASN A 110 0.49 -3.39 -1.37
CA ASN A 110 1.67 -4.02 -1.98
C ASN A 110 1.34 -5.40 -2.58
N ILE A 111 0.08 -5.86 -2.49
CA ILE A 111 -0.39 -7.11 -3.07
C ILE A 111 -0.57 -6.90 -4.57
N LYS A 112 0.27 -7.55 -5.37
CA LYS A 112 0.38 -7.33 -6.81
C LYS A 112 -0.96 -7.50 -7.53
N GLU A 113 -1.73 -8.53 -7.19
CA GLU A 113 -3.00 -8.83 -7.86
C GLU A 113 -4.04 -7.74 -7.59
N VAL A 114 -4.17 -7.30 -6.34
CA VAL A 114 -5.10 -6.24 -5.94
C VAL A 114 -4.66 -4.88 -6.51
N LYS A 115 -3.35 -4.59 -6.51
CA LYS A 115 -2.79 -3.36 -7.07
C LYS A 115 -2.99 -3.31 -8.59
N SER A 116 -2.77 -4.43 -9.27
CA SER A 116 -3.03 -4.58 -10.70
C SER A 116 -4.50 -4.31 -11.00
N TRP A 117 -5.43 -4.96 -10.31
CA TRP A 117 -6.86 -4.69 -10.47
C TRP A 117 -7.20 -3.22 -10.25
N ALA A 118 -6.72 -2.60 -9.16
CA ALA A 118 -6.97 -1.20 -8.85
C ALA A 118 -6.56 -0.27 -10.00
N ASN A 119 -5.40 -0.52 -10.61
CA ASN A 119 -4.90 0.29 -11.73
C ASN A 119 -5.72 0.15 -13.02
N HIS A 120 -6.49 -0.93 -13.19
CA HIS A 120 -7.36 -1.12 -14.36
C HIS A 120 -8.79 -0.63 -14.10
N THR A 121 -9.28 -0.75 -12.87
CA THR A 121 -10.70 -0.57 -12.54
C THR A 121 -10.99 0.74 -11.82
N ILE A 122 -10.08 1.25 -10.99
CA ILE A 122 -10.32 2.45 -10.18
C ILE A 122 -9.73 3.67 -10.91
N PRO A 123 -10.54 4.67 -11.27
CA PRO A 123 -10.05 5.91 -11.87
C PRO A 123 -9.06 6.61 -10.95
N THR A 124 -7.93 7.11 -11.48
CA THR A 124 -6.97 7.86 -10.64
C THR A 124 -7.51 9.22 -10.20
N GLU A 125 -8.52 9.76 -10.88
CA GLU A 125 -9.19 11.02 -10.52
C GLU A 125 -10.34 10.76 -9.54
N ASN A 126 -9.99 10.57 -8.27
CA ASN A 126 -10.99 10.38 -7.22
C ASN A 126 -10.53 11.01 -5.90
N LYS A 127 -11.47 11.22 -4.97
CA LYS A 127 -11.23 11.89 -3.68
C LYS A 127 -10.12 11.26 -2.83
N TYR A 128 -9.94 9.93 -2.92
CA TYR A 128 -8.91 9.22 -2.16
C TYR A 128 -7.53 9.46 -2.77
N THR A 129 -7.40 9.38 -4.10
CA THR A 129 -6.16 9.77 -4.81
C THR A 129 -5.82 11.23 -4.56
N THR A 130 -6.79 12.15 -4.62
CA THR A 130 -6.56 13.58 -4.31
C THR A 130 -6.02 13.77 -2.90
N LYS A 131 -6.56 13.04 -1.93
CA LYS A 131 -6.03 13.04 -0.55
C LYS A 131 -4.59 12.54 -0.50
N LEU A 132 -4.27 11.44 -1.18
CA LEU A 132 -2.90 10.91 -1.21
C LEU A 132 -1.90 11.86 -1.89
N LEU A 133 -2.32 12.56 -2.95
CA LEU A 133 -1.51 13.59 -3.59
C LEU A 133 -1.30 14.80 -2.68
N THR A 134 -2.30 15.15 -1.87
CA THR A 134 -2.18 16.21 -0.86
C THR A 134 -1.23 15.81 0.26
N ASP A 135 -1.32 14.56 0.73
CA ASP A 135 -0.38 14.02 1.72
C ASP A 135 1.06 13.99 1.16
N PHE A 136 1.22 13.62 -0.11
CA PHE A 136 2.52 13.67 -0.78
C PHE A 136 3.04 15.10 -0.96
N LYS A 137 2.21 16.06 -1.36
CA LYS A 137 2.56 17.50 -1.35
C LYS A 137 3.06 17.95 0.01
N ASN A 138 2.38 17.57 1.08
CA ASN A 138 2.79 17.91 2.45
C ASN A 138 4.12 17.25 2.84
N HIS A 139 4.41 16.05 2.34
CA HIS A 139 5.72 15.42 2.47
C HIS A 139 6.80 16.23 1.73
N LEU A 140 6.56 16.59 0.47
CA LEU A 140 7.50 17.40 -0.33
C LEU A 140 7.81 18.74 0.33
N ASN A 141 6.80 19.44 0.85
CA ASN A 141 6.94 20.69 1.59
C ASN A 141 7.86 20.60 2.82
N LYS A 142 8.02 19.40 3.39
CA LYS A 142 8.95 19.16 4.51
C LYS A 142 10.35 18.80 4.02
N VAL A 143 10.46 18.16 2.86
CA VAL A 143 11.73 17.61 2.34
C VAL A 143 12.53 18.64 1.55
N TYR A 144 11.92 19.33 0.59
CA TYR A 144 12.67 20.22 -0.31
C TYR A 144 13.48 21.32 0.42
N PRO A 145 13.04 21.89 1.58
CA PRO A 145 13.85 22.86 2.30
C PRO A 145 15.19 22.28 2.79
N SER A 146 15.21 21.01 3.20
CA SER A 146 16.43 20.33 3.64
C SER A 146 17.38 20.10 2.47
N TYR A 147 16.85 19.76 1.29
CA TYR A 147 17.65 19.64 0.08
C TYR A 147 18.21 21.00 -0.35
N LYS A 148 17.44 22.09 -0.20
CA LYS A 148 17.93 23.44 -0.46
C LYS A 148 19.14 23.79 0.41
N ILE A 149 19.07 23.51 1.71
CA ILE A 149 20.19 23.71 2.65
C ILE A 149 21.40 22.85 2.23
N ALA A 150 21.20 21.58 1.89
CA ALA A 150 22.29 20.72 1.42
C ALA A 150 22.92 21.24 0.11
N GLY A 151 22.11 21.85 -0.74
CA GLY A 151 22.53 22.44 -2.01
C GLY A 151 23.34 23.74 -1.88
N GLU A 152 23.30 24.39 -0.72
CA GLU A 152 24.14 25.56 -0.39
C GLU A 152 25.52 25.17 0.16
N SER A 153 25.77 23.86 0.33
CA SER A 153 27.07 23.36 0.80
C SER A 153 28.16 23.49 -0.26
N LYS A 154 29.44 23.40 0.16
CA LYS A 154 30.61 23.41 -0.74
C LYS A 154 31.04 22.01 -1.17
N THR A 155 30.13 21.04 -1.15
CA THR A 155 30.42 19.65 -1.51
C THR A 155 30.21 19.41 -3.00
N GLU A 156 30.84 18.39 -3.56
CA GLU A 156 30.71 18.04 -4.99
C GLU A 156 29.26 17.72 -5.38
N VAL A 157 28.45 17.26 -4.43
CA VAL A 157 27.06 16.84 -4.65
C VAL A 157 26.04 17.97 -4.40
N ALA A 158 26.49 19.14 -3.93
CA ALA A 158 25.61 20.25 -3.59
C ALA A 158 24.73 20.68 -4.77
N LYS A 159 25.28 20.69 -5.98
CA LYS A 159 24.53 21.03 -7.20
C LYS A 159 23.32 20.11 -7.41
N GLU A 160 23.48 18.82 -7.17
CA GLU A 160 22.42 17.82 -7.34
C GLU A 160 21.29 18.01 -6.33
N PHE A 161 21.63 18.34 -5.07
CA PHE A 161 20.66 18.69 -4.05
C PHE A 161 19.91 20.00 -4.35
N ALA A 162 20.61 21.03 -4.83
CA ALA A 162 20.00 22.29 -5.21
C ALA A 162 18.99 22.10 -6.36
N GLN A 163 19.36 21.31 -7.37
CA GLN A 163 18.47 21.00 -8.49
C GLN A 163 17.28 20.14 -8.06
N ALA A 164 17.50 19.12 -7.22
CA ALA A 164 16.41 18.31 -6.67
C ALA A 164 15.45 19.16 -5.82
N ALA A 165 15.97 20.07 -4.98
CA ALA A 165 15.16 20.97 -4.17
C ALA A 165 14.22 21.82 -5.03
N TYR A 166 14.73 22.39 -6.13
CA TYR A 166 13.93 23.15 -7.08
C TYR A 166 12.80 22.30 -7.69
N ILE A 167 13.12 21.10 -8.19
CA ILE A 167 12.13 20.20 -8.79
C ILE A 167 11.05 19.80 -7.78
N LEU A 168 11.44 19.44 -6.55
CA LEU A 168 10.51 19.04 -5.50
C LEU A 168 9.62 20.20 -5.04
N GLU A 169 10.16 21.41 -4.95
CA GLU A 169 9.41 22.62 -4.63
C GLU A 169 8.36 22.91 -5.71
N GLU A 170 8.75 22.87 -6.98
CA GLU A 170 7.83 23.10 -8.10
C GLU A 170 6.74 22.02 -8.17
N MET A 171 7.10 20.76 -7.94
CA MET A 171 6.13 19.66 -7.86
C MET A 171 5.13 19.88 -6.72
N ALA A 172 5.59 20.31 -5.54
CA ALA A 172 4.72 20.59 -4.40
C ALA A 172 3.75 21.75 -4.67
N LYS A 173 4.18 22.78 -5.40
CA LYS A 173 3.31 23.92 -5.79
C LYS A 173 2.19 23.50 -6.75
N GLN A 174 2.45 22.54 -7.64
CA GLN A 174 1.50 22.08 -8.65
C GLN A 174 0.44 21.12 -8.08
N LEU A 175 0.83 20.24 -7.15
CA LEU A 175 -0.07 19.25 -6.57
C LEU A 175 -1.12 19.86 -5.63
N PRO A 176 -2.29 19.22 -5.43
CA PRO A 176 -2.80 18.07 -6.19
C PRO A 176 -3.46 18.46 -7.52
N GLU A 177 -3.67 19.75 -7.79
CA GLU A 177 -4.50 20.23 -8.90
C GLU A 177 -3.85 20.01 -10.28
N ASN A 178 -2.52 20.07 -10.36
CA ASN A 178 -1.74 19.78 -11.55
C ASN A 178 -0.71 18.70 -11.25
N ARG A 179 -0.71 17.64 -12.06
CA ARG A 179 0.10 16.46 -11.86
C ARG A 179 1.22 16.29 -12.89
N ASN A 180 1.40 17.21 -13.83
CA ASN A 180 2.30 17.01 -14.97
C ASN A 180 3.73 16.63 -14.56
N LEU A 181 4.34 17.40 -13.67
CA LEU A 181 5.71 17.12 -13.21
C LEU A 181 5.77 15.84 -12.36
N PHE A 182 4.74 15.59 -11.55
CA PHE A 182 4.64 14.34 -10.78
C PHE A 182 4.54 13.12 -11.71
N ASP A 183 3.64 13.16 -12.70
CA ASP A 183 3.39 12.07 -13.63
C ASP A 183 4.59 11.83 -14.55
N GLU A 184 5.37 12.85 -14.90
CA GLU A 184 6.64 12.70 -15.63
C GLU A 184 7.62 11.78 -14.88
N TYR A 185 7.92 12.09 -13.62
CA TYR A 185 8.83 11.27 -12.82
C TYR A 185 8.22 9.92 -12.41
N ARG A 186 6.91 9.87 -12.16
CA ARG A 186 6.17 8.63 -11.86
C ARG A 186 6.28 7.65 -13.03
N LEU A 187 6.03 8.11 -14.26
CA LEU A 187 6.13 7.29 -15.47
C LEU A 187 7.58 6.84 -15.72
N LEU A 188 8.57 7.71 -15.47
CA LEU A 188 9.97 7.35 -15.56
C LEU A 188 10.34 6.22 -14.58
N LEU A 189 9.84 6.29 -13.34
CA LEU A 189 10.00 5.25 -12.33
C LEU A 189 9.34 3.93 -12.74
N GLU A 190 8.12 3.97 -13.27
CA GLU A 190 7.44 2.76 -13.75
C GLU A 190 8.20 2.09 -14.90
N GLN A 191 8.70 2.87 -15.87
CA GLN A 191 9.53 2.36 -16.97
C GLN A 191 10.82 1.71 -16.48
N ARG A 192 11.36 2.19 -15.35
CA ARG A 192 12.57 1.66 -14.70
C ARG A 192 12.26 0.62 -13.63
N ASN A 193 11.02 0.15 -13.52
CA ASN A 193 10.59 -0.80 -12.49
C ASN A 193 11.01 -0.37 -11.06
N GLY A 194 10.90 0.92 -10.76
CA GLY A 194 11.27 1.48 -9.46
C GLY A 194 12.77 1.73 -9.26
N GLU A 195 13.63 1.49 -10.26
CA GLU A 195 15.07 1.75 -10.15
C GLU A 195 15.40 3.24 -10.32
N THR A 196 16.05 3.83 -9.31
CA THR A 196 16.47 5.24 -9.33
C THR A 196 17.90 5.47 -9.83
N GLY A 197 18.66 4.39 -10.02
CA GLY A 197 20.11 4.43 -10.23
C GLY A 197 20.91 4.47 -8.91
N SER A 198 22.23 4.26 -9.03
CA SER A 198 23.19 4.21 -7.92
C SER A 198 23.92 5.53 -7.66
N GLU A 199 24.01 6.40 -8.66
CA GLU A 199 24.69 7.69 -8.56
C GLU A 199 23.81 8.75 -7.91
N LEU A 200 24.42 9.60 -7.07
CA LEU A 200 23.71 10.66 -6.35
C LEU A 200 23.43 11.86 -7.27
N THR A 201 22.46 11.69 -8.15
CA THR A 201 21.98 12.72 -9.09
C THR A 201 20.71 13.40 -8.58
N ALA A 202 20.40 14.60 -9.08
CA ALA A 202 19.15 15.28 -8.78
C ALA A 202 17.92 14.42 -9.10
N ASN A 203 17.95 13.73 -10.25
CA ASN A 203 16.88 12.81 -10.66
C ASN A 203 16.71 11.67 -9.67
N LYS A 204 17.80 11.05 -9.21
CA LYS A 204 17.73 10.03 -8.17
C LYS A 204 17.06 10.57 -6.91
N LEU A 205 17.53 11.72 -6.44
CA LEU A 205 17.02 12.36 -5.23
C LEU A 205 15.52 12.68 -5.31
N VAL A 206 15.02 13.09 -6.48
CA VAL A 206 13.58 13.32 -6.73
C VAL A 206 12.81 12.00 -6.77
N MET A 207 13.30 11.03 -7.54
CA MET A 207 12.66 9.71 -7.68
C MET A 207 12.57 8.95 -6.35
N ASP A 208 13.61 9.03 -5.51
CA ASP A 208 13.61 8.45 -4.17
C ASP A 208 12.45 8.99 -3.32
N GLN A 209 12.16 10.29 -3.41
CA GLN A 209 11.05 10.90 -2.67
C GLN A 209 9.69 10.44 -3.20
N ILE A 210 9.54 10.24 -4.51
CA ILE A 210 8.31 9.71 -5.12
C ILE A 210 8.09 8.26 -4.75
N LEU A 211 9.14 7.42 -4.77
CA LEU A 211 9.05 6.03 -4.29
C LEU A 211 8.64 5.98 -2.81
N PHE A 212 9.22 6.84 -2.00
CA PHE A 212 8.92 6.90 -0.57
C PHE A 212 7.49 7.37 -0.29
N GLY A 213 7.08 8.50 -0.89
CA GLY A 213 5.82 9.17 -0.54
C GLY A 213 4.63 8.84 -1.46
N ALA A 214 4.88 8.24 -2.62
CA ALA A 214 3.88 8.05 -3.67
C ALA A 214 3.97 6.71 -4.43
N SER A 215 4.61 5.68 -3.87
CA SER A 215 4.62 4.31 -4.44
C SER A 215 3.23 3.72 -4.67
N TRP A 216 2.21 4.20 -3.93
CA TRP A 216 0.81 3.84 -4.16
C TRP A 216 0.34 4.15 -5.60
N SER A 217 0.96 5.13 -6.28
CA SER A 217 0.59 5.56 -7.63
C SER A 217 1.20 4.72 -8.76
N MET A 218 2.05 3.74 -8.43
CA MET A 218 2.87 3.01 -9.41
C MET A 218 2.60 1.51 -9.43
N ASN A 219 2.76 0.90 -10.60
CA ASN A 219 2.73 -0.55 -10.79
C ASN A 219 4.14 -1.14 -10.99
N ILE A 220 4.90 -1.23 -9.91
CA ILE A 220 6.26 -1.80 -9.95
C ILE A 220 6.18 -3.32 -9.72
N LYS A 221 6.92 -4.09 -10.52
CA LYS A 221 7.08 -5.53 -10.32
C LYS A 221 8.00 -5.74 -9.11
N ASN A 222 7.39 -6.10 -7.98
CA ASN A 222 8.10 -6.70 -6.84
C ASN A 222 8.49 -8.15 -7.13
#